data_AF-A0A099P4X8-F1
#
_entry.id   AF-A0A099P4X8-F1
#
_cell.length_a   1.000
_cell.length_b   1.000
_cell.length_c   1.000
_cell.angle_alpha   90.00
_cell.angle_beta   90.00
_cell.angle_gamma   90.00
#
_symmetry.space_group_name_H-M   'P 1'
#
loop_
_entity.id
_entity.type
_entity.pdbx_description
1 polymer ?
#
loop_
_entity_poly.entity_id
_entity_poly.type
_entity_poly.pdbx_seq_one_letter_code
_entity_poly.pdbx_strand_id
1 'polypeptide(L)'
;PNVVRNGRVLGSLEPSRAFGDARYKWAKDIQAKIYNQFFGRQSPANLKTPPYVTAEPIITTHEINPSKNDFMVMASDGLYEMLSNEEIVGLVVKWMENKKMVKPTRNFFSNVWQRSSKNQLPEVLDVSDKSGKPKQRYRRSDNMTAYLLEDENVSTHLIRNALSNGGNKEDVNLLVSIPNPLSRRYRDDLTVTVVFFDNDENRVENANGMLEINREATRGGLDNPVSPKL
;
A
#
# COMPACT_ATOMS: atom_id res chain seq x y z
N PRO A 1 -16.91 8.15 27.04
CA PRO A 1 -15.91 9.22 26.82
C PRO A 1 -14.48 8.71 27.09
N ASN A 2 -13.50 9.08 26.25
CA ASN A 2 -12.08 8.66 26.31
C ASN A 2 -11.72 7.27 25.75
N VAL A 3 -12.51 6.73 24.81
CA VAL A 3 -12.23 5.46 24.11
C VAL A 3 -11.13 5.62 23.07
N VAL A 4 -11.01 6.80 22.44
CA VAL A 4 -9.89 7.16 21.56
C VAL A 4 -9.07 8.25 22.26
N ARG A 5 -7.75 8.08 22.30
CA ARG A 5 -6.79 9.05 22.87
C ARG A 5 -5.57 9.10 21.97
N ASN A 6 -5.11 10.30 21.63
CA ASN A 6 -3.96 10.51 20.72
C ASN A 6 -4.08 9.73 19.39
N GLY A 7 -5.30 9.65 18.84
CA GLY A 7 -5.59 8.90 17.61
C GLY A 7 -5.57 7.37 17.77
N ARG A 8 -5.50 6.84 18.99
CA ARG A 8 -5.40 5.40 19.26
C ARG A 8 -6.54 4.91 20.16
N VAL A 9 -7.06 3.71 19.88
CA VAL A 9 -8.01 2.99 20.73
C VAL A 9 -7.38 2.69 22.08
N LEU A 10 -8.07 3.14 23.13
CA LEU A 10 -7.63 3.16 24.53
C LEU A 10 -6.25 3.79 24.75
N GLY A 11 -5.76 4.59 23.78
CA GLY A 11 -4.47 5.27 23.82
C GLY A 11 -3.26 4.46 23.33
N SER A 12 -3.44 3.23 22.88
CA SER A 12 -2.31 2.35 22.50
C SER A 12 -2.42 1.72 21.10
N LEU A 13 -3.62 1.27 20.69
CA LEU A 13 -3.79 0.60 19.40
C LEU A 13 -4.23 1.59 18.31
N GLU A 14 -3.56 1.60 17.17
CA GLU A 14 -3.88 2.49 16.05
C GLU A 14 -5.12 2.05 15.25
N PRO A 15 -5.22 0.80 14.78
CA PRO A 15 -6.41 0.35 14.07
C PRO A 15 -7.61 0.17 15.02
N SER A 16 -8.79 0.62 14.58
CA SER A 16 -10.06 0.38 15.26
C SER A 16 -10.70 -0.96 14.90
N ARG A 17 -10.21 -1.60 13.82
CA ARG A 17 -10.62 -2.92 13.37
C ARG A 17 -9.40 -3.78 13.07
N ALA A 18 -9.33 -4.96 13.67
CA ALA A 18 -8.21 -5.89 13.49
C ALA A 18 -8.62 -7.31 13.88
N PHE A 19 -8.01 -8.31 13.24
CA PHE A 19 -7.98 -9.67 13.78
C PHE A 19 -7.07 -9.74 15.01
N GLY A 20 -7.26 -10.75 15.87
CA GLY A 20 -6.47 -10.85 17.10
C GLY A 20 -6.80 -9.73 18.09
N ASP A 21 -5.78 -9.05 18.63
CA ASP A 21 -5.91 -7.94 19.59
C ASP A 21 -6.88 -8.24 20.75
N ALA A 22 -6.82 -9.46 21.24
CA ALA A 22 -7.71 -10.01 22.26
C ALA A 22 -7.82 -9.14 23.53
N ARG A 23 -6.77 -8.40 23.88
CA ARG A 23 -6.73 -7.45 25.01
C ARG A 23 -7.77 -6.32 24.91
N TYR A 24 -8.25 -6.03 23.71
CA TYR A 24 -9.30 -5.03 23.46
C TYR A 24 -10.69 -5.65 23.27
N LYS A 25 -10.79 -6.99 23.28
CA LYS A 25 -12.01 -7.74 22.97
C LYS A 25 -12.52 -8.58 24.15
N TRP A 26 -11.63 -9.25 24.86
CA TRP A 26 -12.00 -10.18 25.93
C TRP A 26 -12.35 -9.47 27.23
N ALA A 27 -13.20 -10.11 28.02
CA ALA A 27 -13.55 -9.69 29.36
C ALA A 27 -12.34 -9.65 30.30
N LYS A 28 -12.39 -8.79 31.32
CA LYS A 28 -11.25 -8.48 32.19
C LYS A 28 -10.80 -9.68 33.04
N ASP A 29 -11.72 -10.54 33.42
CA ASP A 29 -11.48 -11.77 34.17
C ASP A 29 -10.64 -12.77 33.38
N ILE A 30 -10.95 -12.96 32.09
CA ILE A 30 -10.16 -13.80 31.17
C ILE A 30 -8.74 -13.24 31.05
N GLN A 31 -8.62 -11.92 30.85
CA GLN A 31 -7.30 -11.26 30.76
C GLN A 31 -6.49 -11.39 32.06
N ALA A 32 -7.13 -11.29 33.22
CA ALA A 32 -6.48 -11.46 34.52
C ALA A 32 -5.96 -12.90 34.71
N LYS A 33 -6.73 -13.92 34.30
CA LYS A 33 -6.27 -15.31 34.30
C LYS A 33 -5.03 -15.48 33.40
N ILE A 34 -5.05 -14.90 32.20
CA ILE A 34 -3.92 -14.97 31.26
C ILE A 34 -2.67 -14.28 31.83
N TYR A 35 -2.84 -13.11 32.44
CA TYR A 35 -1.74 -12.40 33.10
C TYR A 35 -1.11 -13.24 34.22
N ASN A 36 -1.93 -13.80 35.11
CA ASN A 36 -1.47 -14.54 36.29
C ASN A 36 -0.91 -15.93 35.96
N GLN A 37 -1.47 -16.64 34.97
CA GLN A 37 -1.14 -18.04 34.70
C GLN A 37 -0.13 -18.21 33.56
N PHE A 38 -0.07 -17.27 32.62
CA PHE A 38 0.70 -17.40 31.39
C PHE A 38 1.63 -16.21 31.13
N PHE A 39 1.95 -15.41 32.15
CA PHE A 39 2.80 -14.22 32.04
C PHE A 39 2.34 -13.27 30.92
N GLY A 40 1.02 -13.18 30.72
CA GLY A 40 0.42 -12.32 29.71
C GLY A 40 0.67 -10.83 29.96
N ARG A 41 0.23 -9.98 29.04
CA ARG A 41 0.29 -8.52 29.24
C ARG A 41 -0.88 -8.05 30.10
N GLN A 42 -0.63 -7.07 30.98
CA GLN A 42 -1.66 -6.45 31.82
C GLN A 42 -2.82 -5.88 30.98
N SER A 43 -4.06 -5.90 31.47
CA SER A 43 -5.20 -5.30 30.73
C SER A 43 -5.01 -3.79 30.52
N PRO A 44 -5.45 -3.20 29.39
CA PRO A 44 -5.44 -1.75 29.20
C PRO A 44 -6.14 -1.01 30.35
N ALA A 45 -5.57 0.08 30.84
CA ALA A 45 -6.03 0.77 32.05
C ALA A 45 -7.51 1.21 32.00
N ASN A 46 -8.04 1.50 30.81
CA ASN A 46 -9.41 2.01 30.63
C ASN A 46 -10.36 0.99 29.99
N LEU A 47 -10.05 -0.31 30.09
CA LEU A 47 -10.89 -1.39 29.59
C LEU A 47 -12.13 -1.56 30.49
N LYS A 48 -13.21 -0.82 30.22
CA LYS A 48 -14.44 -0.82 31.04
C LYS A 48 -15.54 -1.74 30.48
N THR A 49 -15.82 -1.62 29.19
CA THR A 49 -16.90 -2.32 28.47
C THR A 49 -16.38 -2.92 27.17
N PRO A 50 -15.48 -3.93 27.22
CA PRO A 50 -15.07 -4.65 26.01
C PRO A 50 -16.30 -5.30 25.33
N PRO A 51 -16.29 -5.47 23.99
CA PRO A 51 -15.18 -5.23 23.07
C PRO A 51 -15.08 -3.77 22.58
N TYR A 52 -13.84 -3.31 22.34
CA TYR A 52 -13.53 -1.97 21.78
C TYR A 52 -13.04 -2.01 20.34
N VAL A 53 -12.73 -3.20 19.81
CA VAL A 53 -12.20 -3.43 18.47
C VAL A 53 -12.97 -4.61 17.87
N THR A 54 -13.30 -4.52 16.59
CA THR A 54 -13.96 -5.61 15.84
C THR A 54 -13.04 -6.16 14.75
N ALA A 55 -13.23 -7.41 14.34
CA ALA A 55 -12.63 -7.96 13.12
C ALA A 55 -13.57 -7.86 11.91
N GLU A 56 -14.78 -7.33 12.11
CA GLU A 56 -15.79 -7.19 11.06
C GLU A 56 -15.34 -6.17 9.99
N PRO A 57 -15.24 -6.57 8.72
CA PRO A 57 -14.80 -5.68 7.64
C PRO A 57 -15.89 -4.66 7.27
N ILE A 58 -15.50 -3.64 6.51
CA ILE A 58 -16.45 -2.86 5.70
C ILE A 58 -16.42 -3.47 4.31
N ILE A 59 -17.58 -3.81 3.77
CA ILE A 59 -17.71 -4.39 2.44
C ILE A 59 -18.22 -3.30 1.50
N THR A 60 -17.47 -3.04 0.44
CA THR A 60 -17.86 -2.16 -0.67
C THR A 60 -17.82 -2.94 -1.97
N THR A 61 -18.59 -2.50 -2.95
CA THR A 61 -18.66 -3.10 -4.29
C THR A 61 -18.44 -2.01 -5.32
N HIS A 62 -17.58 -2.28 -6.29
CA HIS A 62 -17.23 -1.37 -7.37
C HIS A 62 -17.33 -2.11 -8.69
N GLU A 63 -17.93 -1.46 -9.69
CA GLU A 63 -17.98 -1.98 -11.05
C GLU A 63 -16.61 -1.76 -11.72
N ILE A 64 -16.08 -2.80 -12.36
CA ILE A 64 -14.81 -2.76 -13.08
C ILE A 64 -15.06 -2.77 -14.58
N ASN A 65 -14.25 -2.03 -15.33
CA ASN A 65 -14.27 -2.00 -16.78
C ASN A 65 -12.87 -2.28 -17.32
N PRO A 66 -12.54 -3.56 -17.62
CA PRO A 66 -11.21 -3.89 -18.11
C PRO A 66 -10.91 -3.27 -19.49
N SER A 67 -11.92 -2.95 -20.31
CA SER A 67 -11.74 -2.21 -21.57
C SER A 67 -11.15 -0.82 -21.37
N LYS A 68 -11.35 -0.23 -20.19
CA LYS A 68 -10.78 1.08 -19.81
C LYS A 68 -9.42 0.95 -19.12
N ASN A 69 -8.89 -0.27 -19.01
CA ASN A 69 -7.67 -0.60 -18.29
C ASN A 69 -7.76 -0.30 -16.79
N ASP A 70 -8.92 -0.59 -16.19
CA ASP A 70 -9.07 -0.52 -14.74
C ASP A 70 -8.08 -1.47 -14.07
N PHE A 71 -7.57 -1.06 -12.91
CA PHE A 71 -6.66 -1.85 -12.08
C PHE A 71 -6.93 -1.55 -10.60
N MET A 72 -6.47 -2.44 -9.73
CA MET A 72 -6.61 -2.30 -8.28
C MET A 72 -5.23 -2.34 -7.62
N VAL A 73 -4.96 -1.37 -6.76
CA VAL A 73 -3.77 -1.36 -5.90
C VAL A 73 -4.22 -1.64 -4.46
N MET A 74 -3.68 -2.68 -3.85
CA MET A 74 -3.82 -2.99 -2.43
C MET A 74 -2.45 -2.89 -1.79
N ALA A 75 -2.33 -2.13 -0.70
CA ALA A 75 -1.06 -1.98 0.00
C ALA A 75 -1.25 -1.76 1.50
N SER A 76 -0.17 -1.97 2.28
CA SER A 76 -0.10 -1.54 3.67
C SER A 76 -0.05 -0.01 3.77
N ASP A 77 -0.34 0.52 4.96
CA ASP A 77 -0.24 1.94 5.28
C ASP A 77 1.14 2.54 4.98
N GLY A 78 2.21 1.76 5.15
CA GLY A 78 3.57 2.17 4.80
C GLY A 78 3.71 2.75 3.39
N LEU A 79 2.96 2.24 2.39
CA LEU A 79 2.98 2.81 1.03
C LEU A 79 2.30 4.18 1.00
N TYR A 80 1.08 4.27 1.57
CA TYR A 80 0.25 5.47 1.55
C TYR A 80 0.74 6.57 2.50
N GLU A 81 1.66 6.26 3.42
CA GLU A 81 2.40 7.27 4.19
C GLU A 81 3.51 7.95 3.36
N MET A 82 3.96 7.32 2.27
CA MET A 82 5.06 7.77 1.42
C MET A 82 4.63 8.32 0.05
N LEU A 83 3.51 7.82 -0.50
CA LEU A 83 2.97 8.22 -1.79
C LEU A 83 1.48 8.59 -1.66
N SER A 84 1.06 9.63 -2.38
CA SER A 84 -0.35 9.96 -2.54
C SER A 84 -1.07 8.98 -3.49
N ASN A 85 -2.41 8.93 -3.42
CA ASN A 85 -3.20 8.11 -4.34
C ASN A 85 -2.93 8.48 -5.81
N GLU A 86 -2.79 9.78 -6.08
CA GLU A 86 -2.49 10.34 -7.40
C GLU A 86 -1.10 9.92 -7.88
N GLU A 87 -0.09 9.96 -7.00
CA GLU A 87 1.26 9.50 -7.33
C GLU A 87 1.27 8.00 -7.63
N ILE A 88 0.59 7.18 -6.82
CA ILE A 88 0.49 5.73 -7.02
C ILE A 88 -0.14 5.42 -8.37
N VAL A 89 -1.30 6.00 -8.67
CA VAL A 89 -1.99 5.81 -9.95
C VAL A 89 -1.11 6.29 -11.10
N GLY A 90 -0.48 7.46 -10.97
CA GLY A 90 0.39 8.01 -12.01
C GLY A 90 1.60 7.12 -12.31
N LEU A 91 2.22 6.55 -11.28
CA LEU A 91 3.34 5.61 -11.41
C LEU A 91 2.90 4.31 -12.11
N VAL A 92 1.75 3.74 -11.73
CA VAL A 92 1.21 2.54 -12.40
C VAL A 92 0.95 2.82 -13.87
N VAL A 93 0.30 3.94 -14.21
CA VAL A 93 0.02 4.31 -15.61
C VAL A 93 1.31 4.47 -16.41
N LYS A 94 2.33 5.16 -15.86
CA LYS A 94 3.63 5.31 -16.52
C LYS A 94 4.34 3.97 -16.74
N TRP A 95 4.22 3.06 -15.78
CA TRP A 95 4.72 1.70 -15.92
C TRP A 95 3.98 0.92 -17.02
N MET A 96 2.65 1.01 -17.09
CA MET A 96 1.84 0.38 -18.14
C MET A 96 2.17 0.91 -19.54
N GLU A 97 2.38 2.23 -19.68
CA GLU A 97 2.83 2.86 -20.93
C GLU A 97 4.18 2.29 -21.38
N ASN A 98 5.14 2.17 -20.45
CA ASN A 98 6.47 1.60 -20.73
C ASN A 98 6.41 0.13 -21.14
N LYS A 99 5.51 -0.65 -20.52
CA LYS A 99 5.23 -2.05 -20.88
C LYS A 99 4.33 -2.20 -22.11
N LYS A 100 3.93 -1.10 -22.76
CA LYS A 100 3.04 -1.07 -23.94
C LYS A 100 1.69 -1.75 -23.70
N MET A 101 1.24 -1.81 -22.44
CA MET A 101 -0.08 -2.34 -22.08
C MET A 101 -1.19 -1.35 -22.46
N VAL A 102 -0.89 -0.05 -22.38
CA VAL A 102 -1.82 1.03 -22.74
C VAL A 102 -1.18 1.90 -23.80
N LYS A 103 -1.97 2.28 -24.82
CA LYS A 103 -1.54 3.30 -25.78
C LYS A 103 -1.71 4.68 -25.13
N PRO A 104 -0.67 5.53 -25.07
CA PRO A 104 -0.82 6.86 -24.51
C PRO A 104 -1.90 7.63 -25.30
N THR A 105 -2.93 8.10 -24.61
CA THR A 105 -3.99 8.92 -25.21
C THR A 105 -3.41 10.29 -25.55
N ARG A 106 -2.84 10.41 -26.75
CA ARG A 106 -2.25 11.64 -27.26
C ARG A 106 -3.36 12.60 -27.71
N ASN A 107 -3.73 13.55 -26.86
CA ASN A 107 -4.39 14.76 -27.34
C ASN A 107 -3.35 15.64 -28.04
N PHE A 108 -3.64 16.10 -29.25
CA PHE A 108 -2.71 16.86 -30.11
C PHE A 108 -2.14 18.13 -29.41
N PHE A 109 -2.89 18.71 -28.46
CA PHE A 109 -2.48 19.86 -27.65
C PHE A 109 -1.47 19.53 -26.53
N SER A 110 -1.38 18.27 -26.06
CA SER A 110 -0.41 17.88 -25.02
C SER A 110 1.04 17.84 -25.54
N ASN A 111 1.23 17.70 -26.86
CA ASN A 111 2.55 17.62 -27.49
C ASN A 111 3.39 18.91 -27.36
N VAL A 112 2.75 20.08 -27.23
CA VAL A 112 3.46 21.35 -27.07
C VAL A 112 3.92 21.55 -25.62
N TRP A 113 3.16 21.06 -24.64
CA TRP A 113 3.47 21.19 -23.22
C TRP A 113 4.35 20.04 -22.69
N GLN A 114 4.20 18.81 -23.22
CA GLN A 114 5.00 17.63 -22.83
C GLN A 114 6.46 17.66 -23.32
N ARG A 115 6.82 18.50 -24.30
CA ARG A 115 8.23 18.68 -24.68
C ARG A 115 9.08 19.26 -23.54
N SER A 116 8.45 19.88 -22.54
CA SER A 116 9.11 20.43 -21.37
C SER A 116 9.00 19.57 -20.10
N SER A 117 8.20 18.49 -20.08
CA SER A 117 7.90 17.70 -18.86
C SER A 117 8.02 16.18 -18.99
N LYS A 118 9.10 15.69 -19.63
CA LYS A 118 9.37 14.23 -19.75
C LYS A 118 9.33 13.44 -18.43
N ASN A 119 9.47 14.10 -17.28
CA ASN A 119 9.49 13.46 -15.97
C ASN A 119 8.21 13.66 -15.13
N GLN A 120 7.18 14.35 -15.61
CA GLN A 120 5.96 14.54 -14.81
C GLN A 120 5.02 13.32 -14.87
N LEU A 121 4.46 12.97 -13.72
CA LEU A 121 3.37 12.00 -13.60
C LEU A 121 2.11 12.54 -14.30
N PRO A 122 1.23 11.67 -14.81
CA PRO A 122 -0.03 12.11 -15.39
C PRO A 122 -0.91 12.75 -14.32
N GLU A 123 -1.77 13.68 -14.74
CA GLU A 123 -2.77 14.27 -13.84
C GLU A 123 -3.82 13.22 -13.48
N VAL A 124 -4.04 13.03 -12.18
CA VAL A 124 -5.00 12.05 -11.65
C VAL A 124 -6.05 12.80 -10.83
N LEU A 125 -7.32 12.58 -11.18
CA LEU A 125 -8.45 13.09 -10.42
C LEU A 125 -8.78 12.12 -9.29
N ASP A 126 -8.51 12.51 -8.04
CA ASP A 126 -8.95 11.76 -6.87
C ASP A 126 -10.45 12.00 -6.62
N VAL A 127 -11.25 10.96 -6.84
CA VAL A 127 -12.71 10.94 -6.62
C VAL A 127 -13.11 10.48 -5.22
N SER A 128 -12.14 10.21 -4.34
CA SER A 128 -12.42 9.76 -2.98
C SER A 128 -12.94 10.86 -2.05
N ASP A 129 -13.73 10.47 -1.05
CA ASP A 129 -14.17 11.37 -0.01
C ASP A 129 -12.96 11.86 0.81
N LYS A 130 -12.76 13.19 0.87
CA LYS A 130 -11.60 13.81 1.54
C LYS A 130 -11.60 13.63 3.07
N SER A 131 -12.61 12.99 3.64
CA SER A 131 -12.72 12.71 5.07
C SER A 131 -11.80 11.55 5.47
N GLY A 132 -10.57 11.87 5.88
CA GLY A 132 -9.65 10.89 6.46
C GLY A 132 -8.37 10.66 5.69
N LYS A 133 -7.89 11.65 4.91
CA LYS A 133 -6.57 11.56 4.26
C LYS A 133 -5.52 11.13 5.29
N PRO A 134 -4.73 10.07 5.02
CA PRO A 134 -3.67 9.68 5.92
C PRO A 134 -2.73 10.87 6.10
N LYS A 135 -2.26 11.08 7.33
CA LYS A 135 -1.22 12.09 7.58
C LYS A 135 0.03 11.60 6.87
N GLN A 136 0.41 12.24 5.77
CA GLN A 136 1.71 12.01 5.15
C GLN A 136 2.78 12.31 6.20
N ARG A 137 3.43 11.24 6.71
CA ARG A 137 4.45 11.36 7.76
C ARG A 137 5.79 11.77 7.18
N TYR A 138 6.03 11.45 5.92
CA TYR A 138 7.28 11.76 5.26
C TYR A 138 7.25 13.15 4.64
N ARG A 139 8.10 14.05 5.16
CA ARG A 139 8.39 15.34 4.53
C ARG A 139 9.10 15.07 3.21
N ARG A 140 8.34 15.10 2.11
CA ARG A 140 8.89 15.21 0.77
C ARG A 140 9.20 16.67 0.46
N SER A 141 10.23 16.88 -0.36
CA SER A 141 10.51 18.20 -0.95
C SER A 141 9.43 18.51 -1.97
N ASP A 142 8.80 19.70 -1.89
CA ASP A 142 7.71 20.15 -2.78
C ASP A 142 8.09 20.17 -4.28
N ASN A 143 9.36 19.96 -4.63
CA ASN A 143 9.91 20.17 -5.97
C ASN A 143 10.36 18.90 -6.72
N MET A 144 9.90 17.69 -6.37
CA MET A 144 10.31 16.49 -7.10
C MET A 144 9.24 15.96 -8.06
N THR A 145 9.35 16.41 -9.30
CA THR A 145 8.63 15.88 -10.47
C THR A 145 9.40 14.73 -11.13
N ALA A 146 10.07 13.85 -10.38
CA ALA A 146 10.86 12.76 -10.95
C ALA A 146 10.47 11.40 -10.35
N TYR A 147 10.71 10.34 -11.11
CA TYR A 147 10.37 8.96 -10.75
C TYR A 147 11.37 8.00 -11.41
N LEU A 148 11.47 6.79 -10.87
CA LEU A 148 12.32 5.71 -11.36
C LEU A 148 11.48 4.71 -12.15
N LEU A 149 11.80 4.50 -13.42
CA LEU A 149 11.08 3.58 -14.31
C LEU A 149 11.99 2.45 -14.79
N GLU A 150 12.44 1.62 -13.85
CA GLU A 150 13.45 0.57 -14.11
C GLU A 150 12.97 -0.85 -13.77
N ASP A 151 11.83 -1.00 -13.08
CA ASP A 151 11.39 -2.29 -12.57
C ASP A 151 10.47 -3.03 -13.55
N GLU A 152 10.70 -4.34 -13.68
CA GLU A 152 9.84 -5.25 -14.43
C GLU A 152 8.52 -5.54 -13.71
N ASN A 153 8.46 -5.34 -12.39
CA ASN A 153 7.28 -5.57 -11.57
C ASN A 153 6.71 -4.24 -11.09
N VAL A 154 5.42 -4.02 -11.30
CA VAL A 154 4.74 -2.78 -10.89
C VAL A 154 4.72 -2.58 -9.37
N SER A 155 4.59 -3.64 -8.57
CA SER A 155 4.67 -3.54 -7.11
C SER A 155 6.07 -3.12 -6.67
N THR A 156 7.12 -3.68 -7.28
CA THR A 156 8.51 -3.25 -7.02
C THR A 156 8.74 -1.82 -7.47
N HIS A 157 8.18 -1.42 -8.61
CA HIS A 157 8.21 -0.04 -9.11
C HIS A 157 7.61 0.94 -8.10
N LEU A 158 6.44 0.61 -7.52
CA LEU A 158 5.80 1.42 -6.49
C LEU A 158 6.64 1.50 -5.21
N ILE A 159 7.14 0.37 -4.71
CA ILE A 159 7.98 0.31 -3.50
C ILE A 159 9.26 1.14 -3.69
N ARG A 160 9.93 1.00 -4.84
CA ARG A 160 11.14 1.75 -5.16
C ARG A 160 10.86 3.25 -5.19
N ASN A 161 9.75 3.67 -5.80
CA ASN A 161 9.39 5.08 -5.88
C ASN A 161 8.87 5.67 -4.55
N ALA A 162 8.31 4.85 -3.66
CA ALA A 162 8.02 5.26 -2.29
C ALA A 162 9.30 5.63 -1.55
N LEU A 163 10.34 4.77 -1.67
CA LEU A 163 11.63 4.95 -1.03
C LEU A 163 12.55 5.98 -1.72
N SER A 164 12.30 6.32 -2.98
CA SER A 164 13.19 7.20 -3.76
C SER A 164 12.99 8.69 -3.50
N ASN A 165 12.05 9.07 -2.63
CA ASN A 165 11.75 10.47 -2.34
C ASN A 165 11.52 11.33 -3.60
N GLY A 166 10.98 10.76 -4.69
CA GLY A 166 10.76 11.45 -5.97
C GLY A 166 11.86 11.22 -7.02
N GLY A 167 12.41 10.01 -7.08
CA GLY A 167 13.33 9.61 -8.14
C GLY A 167 14.82 9.53 -7.75
N ASN A 168 15.15 9.79 -6.48
CA ASN A 168 16.52 9.71 -5.97
C ASN A 168 16.91 8.26 -5.66
N LYS A 169 17.93 7.72 -6.35
CA LYS A 169 18.39 6.33 -6.16
C LYS A 169 19.18 6.16 -4.87
N GLU A 170 19.91 7.19 -4.46
CA GLU A 170 20.71 7.22 -3.25
C GLU A 170 19.81 7.07 -2.01
N ASP A 171 18.62 7.69 -2.02
CA ASP A 171 17.64 7.57 -0.93
C ASP A 171 17.10 6.13 -0.82
N VAL A 172 16.82 5.48 -1.97
CA VAL A 172 16.43 4.06 -1.98
C VAL A 172 17.53 3.20 -1.35
N ASN A 173 18.77 3.37 -1.81
CA ASN A 173 19.91 2.59 -1.33
C ASN A 173 20.12 2.79 0.17
N LEU A 174 20.03 4.04 0.64
CA LEU A 174 20.13 4.37 2.05
C LEU A 174 19.04 3.64 2.85
N LEU A 175 17.76 3.83 2.54
CA LEU A 175 16.64 3.27 3.31
C LEU A 175 16.60 1.73 3.31
N VAL A 176 17.05 1.10 2.22
CA VAL A 176 17.15 -0.37 2.12
C VAL A 176 18.34 -0.90 2.92
N SER A 177 19.45 -0.17 3.01
CA SER A 177 20.66 -0.60 3.71
C SER A 177 20.57 -0.57 5.24
N ILE A 178 19.58 0.14 5.81
CA ILE A 178 19.43 0.27 7.27
C ILE A 178 19.03 -1.10 7.86
N PRO A 179 19.80 -1.65 8.82
CA PRO A 179 19.51 -2.96 9.39
C PRO A 179 18.41 -2.92 10.46
N ASN A 180 17.81 -4.08 10.72
CA ASN A 180 16.95 -4.29 11.89
C ASN A 180 17.76 -4.14 13.19
N PRO A 181 17.24 -3.50 14.26
CA PRO A 181 15.90 -2.93 14.42
C PRO A 181 15.78 -1.44 14.06
N LEU A 182 16.85 -0.82 13.55
CA LEU A 182 16.87 0.61 13.28
C LEU A 182 15.96 1.01 12.12
N SER A 183 15.80 0.13 11.12
CA SER A 183 14.99 0.36 9.91
C SER A 183 13.57 0.84 10.21
N ARG A 184 12.93 0.32 11.27
CA ARG A 184 11.57 0.70 11.71
C ARG A 184 11.42 2.16 12.13
N ARG A 185 12.51 2.89 12.35
CA ARG A 185 12.48 4.34 12.62
C ARG A 185 12.38 5.19 11.35
N TYR A 186 12.72 4.61 10.20
CA TYR A 186 12.82 5.32 8.93
C TYR A 186 11.76 4.85 7.91
N ARG A 187 11.32 3.60 8.00
CA ARG A 187 10.26 3.06 7.15
C ARG A 187 9.46 2.01 7.90
N ASP A 188 8.18 1.90 7.56
CA ASP A 188 7.36 0.77 7.98
C ASP A 188 7.51 -0.41 7.01
N ASP A 189 6.83 -1.51 7.31
CA ASP A 189 6.73 -2.66 6.44
C ASP A 189 5.91 -2.30 5.18
N LEU A 190 6.52 -2.44 4.00
CA LEU A 190 5.92 -2.11 2.70
C LEU A 190 5.44 -3.38 2.01
N THR A 191 4.12 -3.50 1.86
CA THR A 191 3.49 -4.58 1.08
C THR A 191 2.62 -3.96 0.00
N VAL A 192 2.78 -4.41 -1.25
CA VAL A 192 2.03 -3.88 -2.41
C VAL A 192 1.61 -5.02 -3.33
N THR A 193 0.33 -5.07 -3.66
CA THR A 193 -0.26 -5.97 -4.65
C THR A 193 -1.01 -5.12 -5.67
N VAL A 194 -0.68 -5.29 -6.94
CA VAL A 194 -1.39 -4.65 -8.05
C VAL A 194 -2.07 -5.74 -8.87
N VAL A 195 -3.37 -5.57 -9.08
CA VAL A 195 -4.21 -6.47 -9.87
C VAL A 195 -4.62 -5.75 -11.14
N PHE A 196 -4.28 -6.33 -12.29
CA PHE A 196 -4.76 -5.90 -13.59
C PHE A 196 -5.95 -6.78 -14.00
N PHE A 197 -6.99 -6.15 -14.54
CA PHE A 197 -8.15 -6.86 -15.04
C PHE A 197 -8.01 -7.06 -16.56
N ASP A 198 -8.31 -8.26 -17.02
CA ASP A 198 -8.29 -8.62 -18.45
C ASP A 198 -9.71 -8.85 -18.98
N ASN A 199 -9.86 -8.68 -20.27
CA ASN A 199 -11.12 -8.73 -21.03
C ASN A 199 -11.20 -9.95 -21.95
N ASP A 200 -10.29 -10.91 -21.82
CA ASP A 200 -10.20 -12.03 -22.75
C ASP A 200 -11.44 -12.95 -22.63
N GLU A 201 -12.46 -12.66 -23.46
CA GLU A 201 -13.73 -13.37 -23.53
C GLU A 201 -13.55 -14.87 -23.80
N ASN A 202 -12.43 -15.26 -24.44
CA ASN A 202 -12.11 -16.67 -24.70
C ASN A 202 -11.67 -17.44 -23.44
N ARG A 203 -11.31 -16.74 -22.35
CA ARG A 203 -11.06 -17.36 -21.04
C ARG A 203 -12.33 -17.45 -20.18
N VAL A 204 -13.45 -16.89 -20.64
CA VAL A 204 -14.70 -16.76 -19.85
C VAL A 204 -15.43 -18.08 -19.66
N GLU A 205 -15.21 -19.08 -20.50
CA GLU A 205 -15.73 -20.45 -20.25
C GLU A 205 -15.18 -21.05 -18.94
N ASN A 206 -14.10 -20.50 -18.37
CA ASN A 206 -13.54 -20.83 -17.05
C ASN A 206 -13.40 -19.60 -16.13
N ALA A 207 -14.25 -18.56 -16.25
CA ALA A 207 -14.21 -17.35 -15.42
C ALA A 207 -14.67 -17.58 -13.96
N ASN A 208 -14.00 -18.46 -13.23
CA ASN A 208 -14.18 -18.65 -11.79
C ASN A 208 -13.45 -17.59 -10.95
N GLY A 209 -13.09 -16.43 -11.54
CA GLY A 209 -12.28 -15.41 -10.85
C GLY A 209 -10.85 -15.88 -10.55
N MET A 210 -10.25 -16.65 -11.46
CA MET A 210 -8.91 -17.21 -11.28
C MET A 210 -7.85 -16.11 -11.20
N LEU A 211 -7.07 -16.10 -10.11
CA LEU A 211 -5.96 -15.17 -9.92
C LEU A 211 -4.66 -15.78 -10.46
N GLU A 212 -4.11 -15.20 -11.52
CA GLU A 212 -2.84 -15.63 -12.11
C GLU A 212 -1.68 -14.76 -11.60
N ILE A 213 -0.62 -15.42 -11.12
CA ILE A 213 0.61 -14.73 -10.74
C ILE A 213 1.40 -14.42 -12.00
N ASN A 214 1.73 -13.15 -12.20
CA ASN A 214 2.69 -12.75 -13.22
C ASN A 214 4.10 -13.23 -12.84
N ARG A 215 4.49 -14.39 -13.39
CA ARG A 215 5.80 -15.02 -13.15
C ARG A 215 6.96 -14.21 -13.72
N GLU A 216 6.76 -13.56 -14.87
CA GLU A 216 7.79 -12.73 -15.51
C GLU A 216 8.15 -11.52 -14.63
N ALA A 217 7.14 -10.91 -14.01
CA ALA A 217 7.30 -9.81 -13.08
C ALA A 217 7.80 -10.30 -11.69
N THR A 218 7.46 -11.51 -11.24
CA THR A 218 7.88 -12.03 -9.92
C THR A 218 9.21 -12.78 -10.01
N ARG A 219 10.24 -12.10 -10.55
CA ARG A 219 11.58 -12.69 -10.72
C ARG A 219 12.19 -13.03 -9.35
N GLY A 220 12.49 -14.30 -9.10
CA GLY A 220 13.05 -14.81 -7.84
C GLY A 220 12.04 -15.39 -6.83
N GLY A 221 10.79 -15.66 -7.26
CA GLY A 221 9.73 -16.22 -6.40
C GLY A 221 9.57 -17.76 -6.43
N LEU A 222 9.01 -18.28 -5.32
CA LEU A 222 8.58 -19.64 -4.90
C LEU A 222 9.44 -20.85 -5.30
N ASP A 223 9.74 -21.00 -6.59
CA ASP A 223 10.44 -22.16 -7.14
C ASP A 223 11.97 -22.00 -7.11
N ASN A 224 12.46 -20.77 -6.90
CA ASN A 224 13.88 -20.46 -6.78
C ASN A 224 14.15 -19.78 -5.43
N PRO A 225 14.57 -20.53 -4.38
CA PRO A 225 14.93 -19.93 -3.10
C PRO A 225 16.08 -18.94 -3.32
N VAL A 226 15.81 -17.67 -3.05
CA VAL A 226 16.87 -16.65 -3.01
C VAL A 226 17.72 -16.98 -1.79
N SER A 227 18.95 -17.44 -2.01
CA SER A 227 19.92 -17.59 -0.94
C SER A 227 20.12 -16.22 -0.30
N PRO A 228 19.96 -16.09 1.04
CA PRO A 228 20.22 -14.84 1.70
C PRO A 228 21.66 -14.44 1.39
N LYS A 229 21.83 -13.26 0.77
CA LYS A 229 23.14 -12.63 0.70
C LYS A 229 23.46 -12.10 2.10
N LEU A 230 23.96 -13.00 2.96
CA LEU A 230 24.79 -12.65 4.10
C LEU A 230 26.25 -12.61 3.62
#